data_AF-A0A1Q8Q2Y4-F1
#
_entry.id   AF-A0A1Q8Q2Y4-F1
#
_cell.length_a   1.000
_cell.length_b   1.000
_cell.length_c   1.000
_cell.angle_alpha   90.00
_cell.angle_beta   90.00
_cell.angle_gamma   90.00
#
_symmetry.space_group_name_H-M   'P 1'
#
loop_
_entity.id
_entity.type
_entity.pdbx_description
1 polymer ?
#
loop_
_entity_poly.entity_id
_entity_poly.type
_entity_poly.pdbx_seq_one_letter_code
_entity_poly.pdbx_strand_id
1 'polypeptide(L)'
;MWINEQMILQRFPATLKTIFESGGWEEFAKYRAKDGQKSAEVRLFRATGSDKVKRQFGLINAYDLAVPTFPDNRFISDTSKLAIIGIGNGTQTAFEFPAEYILPGSEVVTVNDTPVANTDYTIDPKGRTITFSVAPNGLIKASYHLSSKAFEPTNAMGVFLFDSVSFDLTETGISIGTGDGTTTIFNIGQTGIKPGSVTVYIDGVAADDLSYVVDNTAGTVTFYTAPASGAITADYAYSKTPVEGYDYGDIDVSVAGLPDTADGMGNLAFAAATYLRPSIPTVFTFTNEENFNLSFGRDSLMSIWGSINKDRIAIFMRADATSDPDNVWVVPFYLGRVNNSGKKPRQNTVLIGGSRAGVTGTWFAEKMLGGTSVDYGPDTTNGNDFVNLHQAVGGAYYQKHYLSFITHSREIEKPEVGNGPSIYTDKYHQSFMSIVHPFDKEIGVLDGIYAVHPKGLEQGDELEVTKTVVHQVIGVGDGETKMFHLFHQCQELNPMIYFDCVEQTGFTYDPAYKAVEFAIAPAAGIEVTASYTVKELYQYNLAMTPVTPMRREEASPYAPIGWGVFKESL
;
A
#
# COMPACT_ATOMS: atom_id res chain seq x y z
N MET A 1 5.68 -16.46 1.63
CA MET A 1 7.12 -16.19 1.76
C MET A 1 7.33 -15.37 3.01
N TRP A 2 8.30 -15.74 3.85
CA TRP A 2 8.70 -14.93 5.00
C TRP A 2 9.73 -13.88 4.56
N ILE A 3 9.64 -12.68 5.12
CA ILE A 3 10.61 -11.60 4.93
C ILE A 3 11.19 -11.19 6.28
N ASN A 4 12.46 -10.81 6.28
CA ASN A 4 13.15 -10.21 7.43
C ASN A 4 14.29 -9.35 6.89
N GLU A 5 13.98 -8.09 6.60
CA GLU A 5 14.86 -7.19 5.84
C GLU A 5 15.09 -5.89 6.62
N GLN A 6 16.25 -5.28 6.40
CA GLN A 6 16.55 -3.93 6.85
C GLN A 6 16.77 -3.03 5.64
N MET A 7 16.16 -1.85 5.66
CA MET A 7 16.25 -0.90 4.57
C MET A 7 16.52 0.51 5.07
N ILE A 8 17.19 1.31 4.25
CA ILE A 8 17.43 2.72 4.54
C ILE A 8 16.12 3.50 4.33
N LEU A 9 15.78 4.43 5.24
CA LEU A 9 14.58 5.28 5.16
C LEU A 9 14.43 5.97 3.80
N GLN A 10 15.51 6.56 3.26
CA GLN A 10 15.51 7.20 1.94
C GLN A 10 15.10 6.26 0.79
N ARG A 11 15.26 4.93 0.96
CA ARG A 11 14.91 3.91 -0.04
C ARG A 11 13.58 3.21 0.24
N PHE A 12 12.91 3.56 1.31
CA PHE A 12 11.76 2.82 1.85
C PHE A 12 10.68 2.52 0.80
N PRO A 13 10.18 3.48 0.00
CA PRO A 13 9.13 3.17 -0.99
C PRO A 13 9.60 2.24 -2.10
N ALA A 14 10.85 2.39 -2.54
CA ALA A 14 11.43 1.55 -3.61
C ALA A 14 11.70 0.12 -3.12
N THR A 15 12.21 -0.04 -1.89
CA THR A 15 12.43 -1.38 -1.32
C THR A 15 11.11 -2.08 -0.99
N LEU A 16 10.11 -1.37 -0.47
CA LEU A 16 8.77 -1.94 -0.25
C LEU A 16 8.14 -2.47 -1.55
N LYS A 17 8.28 -1.73 -2.66
CA LYS A 17 7.84 -2.20 -3.98
C LYS A 17 8.46 -3.56 -4.31
N THR A 18 9.78 -3.70 -4.20
CA THR A 18 10.47 -4.96 -4.51
C THR A 18 10.01 -6.11 -3.60
N ILE A 19 9.76 -5.82 -2.32
CA ILE A 19 9.23 -6.80 -1.35
C ILE A 19 7.81 -7.24 -1.72
N PHE A 20 6.95 -6.32 -2.17
CA PHE A 20 5.59 -6.68 -2.60
C PHE A 20 5.59 -7.47 -3.92
N GLU A 21 6.47 -7.11 -4.86
CA GLU A 21 6.65 -7.81 -6.13
C GLU A 21 7.13 -9.25 -5.95
N SER A 22 8.08 -9.49 -5.04
CA SER A 22 8.51 -10.86 -4.72
C SER A 22 7.39 -11.68 -4.04
N GLY A 23 6.42 -11.01 -3.43
CA GLY A 23 5.19 -11.59 -2.90
C GLY A 23 4.09 -11.87 -3.94
N GLY A 24 4.24 -11.44 -5.18
CA GLY A 24 3.24 -11.62 -6.25
C GLY A 24 2.30 -10.42 -6.46
N TRP A 25 2.66 -9.23 -5.94
CA TRP A 25 1.93 -7.98 -6.18
C TRP A 25 2.60 -7.16 -7.28
N GLU A 26 1.84 -6.70 -8.27
CA GLU A 26 2.35 -5.88 -9.37
C GLU A 26 2.10 -4.39 -9.08
N GLU A 27 3.16 -3.57 -9.11
CA GLU A 27 3.00 -2.11 -9.22
C GLU A 27 2.55 -1.78 -10.65
N PHE A 28 1.32 -1.30 -10.80
CA PHE A 28 0.73 -1.06 -12.13
C PHE A 28 0.57 0.44 -12.45
N ALA A 29 0.76 1.31 -11.47
CA ALA A 29 0.80 2.75 -11.65
C ALA A 29 1.56 3.42 -10.49
N LYS A 30 2.30 4.48 -10.81
CA LYS A 30 2.97 5.36 -9.85
C LYS A 30 2.81 6.80 -10.29
N TYR A 31 2.66 7.73 -9.35
CA TYR A 31 2.65 9.16 -9.63
C TYR A 31 3.04 9.96 -8.40
N ARG A 32 3.29 11.25 -8.58
CA ARG A 32 3.48 12.19 -7.48
C ARG A 32 2.51 13.35 -7.59
N ALA A 33 1.55 13.42 -6.67
CA ALA A 33 0.67 14.57 -6.55
C ALA A 33 1.42 15.73 -5.88
N LYS A 34 1.33 16.94 -6.41
CA LYS A 34 2.08 18.11 -5.92
C LYS A 34 1.19 19.32 -5.71
N ASP A 35 1.28 19.90 -4.52
CA ASP A 35 0.70 21.21 -4.20
C ASP A 35 1.80 22.11 -3.63
N GLY A 36 2.45 22.89 -4.51
CA GLY A 36 3.62 23.67 -4.16
C GLY A 36 4.78 22.81 -3.68
N GLN A 37 5.12 22.91 -2.38
CA GLN A 37 6.19 22.12 -1.73
C GLN A 37 5.68 20.83 -1.06
N LYS A 38 4.35 20.66 -0.96
CA LYS A 38 3.75 19.42 -0.48
C LYS A 38 3.68 18.43 -1.62
N SER A 39 4.00 17.18 -1.33
CA SER A 39 3.96 16.10 -2.31
C SER A 39 3.41 14.83 -1.68
N ALA A 40 2.74 14.02 -2.48
CA ALA A 40 2.40 12.65 -2.13
C ALA A 40 2.88 11.72 -3.24
N GLU A 41 3.86 10.87 -2.92
CA GLU A 41 4.26 9.76 -3.79
C GLU A 41 3.28 8.62 -3.61
N VAL A 42 2.56 8.30 -4.68
CA VAL A 42 1.53 7.27 -4.69
C VAL A 42 1.96 6.12 -5.57
N ARG A 43 1.88 4.90 -5.01
CA ARG A 43 2.19 3.65 -5.70
C ARG A 43 0.98 2.73 -5.63
N LEU A 44 0.53 2.24 -6.77
CA LEU A 44 -0.68 1.42 -6.87
C LEU A 44 -0.31 -0.03 -7.19
N PHE A 45 -0.76 -0.94 -6.34
CA PHE A 45 -0.46 -2.35 -6.43
C PHE A 45 -1.72 -3.16 -6.75
N ARG A 46 -1.54 -4.27 -7.45
CA ARG A 46 -2.60 -5.24 -7.69
C ARG A 46 -2.09 -6.67 -7.62
N ALA A 47 -2.96 -7.58 -7.21
CA ALA A 47 -2.73 -9.01 -7.31
C ALA A 47 -4.04 -9.73 -7.66
N THR A 48 -3.95 -10.81 -8.43
CA THR A 48 -5.06 -11.76 -8.55
C THR A 48 -4.83 -12.87 -7.54
N GLY A 49 -5.68 -12.92 -6.52
CA GLY A 49 -5.57 -13.90 -5.44
C GLY A 49 -5.71 -15.34 -5.93
N SER A 50 -5.41 -16.28 -5.03
CA SER A 50 -5.69 -17.69 -5.27
C SER A 50 -7.16 -17.89 -5.59
N ASP A 51 -8.06 -17.23 -4.84
CA ASP A 51 -9.51 -17.18 -5.04
C ASP A 51 -9.99 -16.47 -6.32
N LYS A 52 -9.07 -16.12 -7.22
CA LYS A 52 -9.30 -15.41 -8.49
C LYS A 52 -9.90 -14.01 -8.34
N VAL A 53 -9.97 -13.47 -7.11
CA VAL A 53 -10.42 -12.10 -6.85
C VAL A 53 -9.24 -11.16 -7.08
N LYS A 54 -9.48 -10.11 -7.88
CA LYS A 54 -8.51 -9.03 -8.06
C LYS A 54 -8.53 -8.14 -6.83
N ARG A 55 -7.36 -7.97 -6.20
CA ARG A 55 -7.15 -7.08 -5.06
C ARG A 55 -6.29 -5.91 -5.49
N GLN A 56 -6.65 -4.71 -5.06
CA GLN A 56 -5.91 -3.50 -5.39
C GLN A 56 -5.83 -2.59 -4.16
N PHE A 57 -4.69 -1.94 -4.01
CA PHE A 57 -4.48 -0.94 -2.97
C PHE A 57 -3.47 0.10 -3.43
N GLY A 58 -3.52 1.27 -2.80
CA GLY A 58 -2.57 2.34 -3.02
C GLY A 58 -1.79 2.61 -1.75
N LEU A 59 -0.49 2.85 -1.91
CA LEU A 59 0.42 3.29 -0.85
C LEU A 59 0.74 4.77 -1.10
N ILE A 60 0.64 5.59 -0.05
CA ILE A 60 0.86 7.03 -0.08
C ILE A 60 2.01 7.34 0.88
N ASN A 61 3.08 7.94 0.38
CA ASN A 61 4.05 8.63 1.23
C ASN A 61 4.00 10.11 0.92
N ALA A 62 3.48 10.89 1.87
CA ALA A 62 3.32 12.31 1.71
C ALA A 62 4.28 13.08 2.62
N TYR A 63 4.76 14.21 2.11
CA TYR A 63 5.80 15.03 2.72
C TYR A 63 5.66 16.50 2.33
N ASP A 64 6.30 17.39 3.09
CA ASP A 64 6.36 18.83 2.81
C ASP A 64 7.82 19.29 2.77
N LEU A 65 8.28 19.73 1.60
CA LEU A 65 9.65 20.24 1.45
C LEU A 65 9.84 21.64 2.03
N ALA A 66 8.77 22.37 2.37
CA ALA A 66 8.85 23.62 3.11
C ALA A 66 9.13 23.38 4.61
N VAL A 67 8.79 22.19 5.12
CA VAL A 67 9.06 21.75 6.48
C VAL A 67 9.77 20.39 6.42
N PRO A 68 11.04 20.36 5.96
CA PRO A 68 11.74 19.11 5.71
C PRO A 68 11.91 18.30 6.99
N THR A 69 11.84 16.98 6.86
CA THR A 69 11.98 16.05 7.99
C THR A 69 13.37 16.17 8.63
N PHE A 70 14.40 16.27 7.79
CA PHE A 70 15.79 16.37 8.24
C PHE A 70 16.35 17.76 7.94
N PRO A 71 17.00 18.43 8.90
CA PRO A 71 17.62 19.75 8.70
C PRO A 71 19.01 19.63 8.05
N ASP A 72 19.16 18.76 7.06
CA ASP A 72 20.43 18.47 6.39
C ASP A 72 20.61 19.23 5.06
N ASN A 73 19.70 20.17 4.77
CA ASN A 73 19.64 20.89 3.50
C ASN A 73 19.65 19.93 2.29
N ARG A 74 19.10 18.72 2.48
CA ARG A 74 19.06 17.64 1.49
C ARG A 74 20.45 17.29 0.92
N PHE A 75 21.50 17.43 1.74
CA PHE A 75 22.87 17.07 1.37
C PHE A 75 23.24 15.70 1.93
N ILE A 76 23.76 14.83 1.07
CA ILE A 76 24.33 13.54 1.45
C ILE A 76 25.85 13.68 1.52
N SER A 77 26.39 13.54 2.73
CA SER A 77 27.84 13.56 2.96
C SER A 77 28.49 12.21 2.61
N ASP A 78 29.78 12.22 2.33
CA ASP A 78 30.61 11.04 2.05
C ASP A 78 30.70 10.03 3.21
N THR A 79 30.32 10.46 4.43
CA THR A 79 30.21 9.60 5.61
C THR A 79 28.89 8.84 5.71
N SER A 80 27.87 9.22 4.94
CA SER A 80 26.56 8.55 4.96
C SER A 80 26.61 7.21 4.23
N LYS A 81 25.77 6.25 4.66
CA LYS A 81 25.56 5.00 3.90
C LYS A 81 24.97 5.27 2.51
N LEU A 82 24.26 6.38 2.33
CA LEU A 82 23.70 6.81 1.04
C LEU A 82 24.76 7.32 0.07
N ALA A 83 25.96 7.67 0.54
CA ALA A 83 27.06 8.05 -0.35
C ALA A 83 27.69 6.85 -1.06
N ILE A 84 27.50 5.62 -0.55
CA ILE A 84 28.08 4.41 -1.13
C ILE A 84 27.27 4.02 -2.38
N ILE A 85 27.81 4.31 -3.56
CA ILE A 85 27.17 3.99 -4.84
C ILE A 85 27.32 2.49 -5.15
N GLY A 86 28.46 1.90 -4.82
CA GLY A 86 28.70 0.48 -5.05
C GLY A 86 30.18 0.12 -5.01
N ILE A 87 30.50 -1.10 -5.44
CA ILE A 87 31.87 -1.60 -5.57
C ILE A 87 32.11 -1.90 -7.05
N GLY A 88 33.00 -1.14 -7.67
CA GLY A 88 33.43 -1.37 -9.04
C GLY A 88 34.28 -2.64 -9.15
N ASN A 89 34.02 -3.44 -10.18
CA ASN A 89 34.73 -4.69 -10.46
C ASN A 89 35.67 -4.59 -11.67
N GLY A 90 35.91 -3.38 -12.18
CA GLY A 90 36.71 -3.13 -13.38
C GLY A 90 36.02 -3.49 -14.72
N THR A 91 34.74 -3.87 -14.71
CA THR A 91 33.96 -4.18 -15.92
C THR A 91 32.64 -3.41 -16.02
N GLN A 92 31.93 -3.23 -14.91
CA GLN A 92 30.69 -2.47 -14.85
C GLN A 92 31.00 -0.96 -14.87
N THR A 93 30.33 -0.22 -15.76
CA THR A 93 30.49 1.23 -15.89
C THR A 93 29.32 2.01 -15.31
N ALA A 94 28.13 1.42 -15.19
CA ALA A 94 26.93 2.11 -14.72
C ALA A 94 26.50 1.64 -13.34
N PHE A 95 26.17 2.59 -12.46
CA PHE A 95 25.72 2.35 -11.09
C PHE A 95 24.56 3.27 -10.73
N GLU A 96 23.65 2.79 -9.88
CA GLU A 96 22.50 3.58 -9.41
C GLU A 96 22.83 4.32 -8.11
N PHE A 97 22.35 5.56 -8.00
CA PHE A 97 22.42 6.30 -6.75
C PHE A 97 21.45 5.70 -5.72
N PRO A 98 21.90 5.39 -4.49
CA PRO A 98 21.03 4.82 -3.47
C PRO A 98 19.81 5.68 -3.14
N ALA A 99 19.95 7.00 -3.14
CA ALA A 99 18.86 7.91 -2.80
C ALA A 99 17.86 8.14 -3.96
N GLU A 100 18.25 7.81 -5.19
CA GLU A 100 17.61 8.19 -6.46
C GLU A 100 17.37 9.72 -6.60
N TYR A 101 17.33 10.23 -7.83
CA TYR A 101 17.03 11.64 -8.12
C TYR A 101 17.91 12.67 -7.41
N ILE A 102 19.24 12.55 -7.54
CA ILE A 102 20.16 13.60 -7.11
C ILE A 102 20.00 14.86 -7.99
N LEU A 103 20.56 15.99 -7.56
CA LEU A 103 20.73 17.18 -8.39
C LEU A 103 22.03 17.03 -9.19
N PRO A 104 21.98 16.78 -10.52
CA PRO A 104 23.19 16.58 -11.31
C PRO A 104 24.07 17.84 -11.32
N GLY A 105 25.38 17.66 -11.24
CA GLY A 105 26.37 18.73 -11.10
C GLY A 105 26.63 19.17 -9.66
N SER A 106 25.94 18.58 -8.67
CA SER A 106 26.20 18.84 -7.24
C SER A 106 27.18 17.82 -6.62
N GLU A 107 27.50 16.77 -7.35
CA GLU A 107 28.23 15.62 -6.84
C GLU A 107 29.75 15.83 -6.73
N VAL A 108 30.35 15.15 -5.76
CA VAL A 108 31.80 14.90 -5.69
C VAL A 108 32.00 13.40 -5.56
N VAL A 109 32.57 12.78 -6.60
CA VAL A 109 32.72 11.33 -6.73
C VAL A 109 34.15 10.90 -6.36
N THR A 110 34.27 9.82 -5.61
CA THR A 110 35.56 9.18 -5.29
C THR A 110 35.54 7.67 -5.58
N VAL A 111 36.69 7.12 -5.96
CA VAL A 111 36.94 5.67 -6.05
C VAL A 111 38.12 5.35 -5.15
N ASN A 112 37.93 4.49 -4.15
CA ASN A 112 38.88 4.24 -3.06
C ASN A 112 39.42 5.56 -2.44
N ASP A 113 38.49 6.46 -2.14
CA ASP A 113 38.74 7.80 -1.58
C ASP A 113 39.60 8.73 -2.46
N THR A 114 39.86 8.35 -3.72
CA THR A 114 40.51 9.21 -4.72
C THR A 114 39.47 9.92 -5.57
N PRO A 115 39.49 11.27 -5.68
CA PRO A 115 38.54 12.02 -6.50
C PRO A 115 38.57 11.60 -7.98
N VAL A 116 37.38 11.50 -8.58
CA VAL A 116 37.18 11.26 -10.02
C VAL A 116 36.79 12.58 -10.67
N ALA A 117 37.43 12.94 -11.79
CA ALA A 117 37.09 14.16 -12.51
C ALA A 117 35.68 14.05 -13.11
N ASN A 118 34.94 15.17 -13.13
CA ASN A 118 33.59 15.22 -13.73
C ASN A 118 33.57 14.95 -15.24
N THR A 119 34.72 14.97 -15.91
CA THR A 119 34.87 14.55 -17.31
C THR A 119 34.88 13.03 -17.48
N ASP A 120 35.14 12.28 -16.41
CA ASP A 120 35.35 10.83 -16.45
C ASP A 120 34.08 10.05 -16.16
N TYR A 121 32.98 10.73 -15.86
CA TYR A 121 31.65 10.14 -15.72
C TYR A 121 30.56 11.07 -16.25
N THR A 122 29.39 10.51 -16.49
CA THR A 122 28.16 11.27 -16.74
C THR A 122 27.08 10.82 -15.76
N ILE A 123 26.17 11.73 -15.42
CA ILE A 123 24.97 11.42 -14.65
C ILE A 123 23.78 11.64 -15.57
N ASP A 124 22.84 10.71 -15.56
CA ASP A 124 21.63 10.85 -16.36
C ASP A 124 20.84 12.10 -15.95
N PRO A 125 20.06 12.71 -16.85
CA PRO A 125 19.34 13.96 -16.53
C PRO A 125 18.35 13.85 -15.37
N LYS A 126 17.94 12.64 -14.97
CA LYS A 126 17.06 12.42 -13.83
C LYS A 126 17.83 12.26 -12.51
N GLY A 127 19.16 12.14 -12.54
CA GLY A 127 19.99 12.00 -11.33
C GLY A 127 19.88 10.64 -10.66
N ARG A 128 19.63 9.57 -11.41
CA ARG A 128 19.42 8.19 -10.92
C ARG A 128 20.65 7.31 -11.13
N THR A 129 21.42 7.53 -12.19
CA THR A 129 22.48 6.64 -12.63
C THR A 129 23.72 7.44 -12.97
N ILE A 130 24.86 7.02 -12.42
CA ILE A 130 26.20 7.47 -12.84
C ILE A 130 26.79 6.45 -13.80
N THR A 131 27.36 6.91 -14.90
CA THR A 131 28.06 6.09 -15.89
C THR A 131 29.49 6.57 -16.04
N PHE A 132 30.46 5.74 -15.67
CA PHE A 132 31.88 6.03 -15.81
C PHE A 132 32.36 5.75 -17.23
N SER A 133 33.23 6.62 -17.74
CA SER A 133 33.90 6.45 -19.04
C SER A 133 34.86 5.26 -19.06
N VAL A 134 35.44 4.93 -17.90
CA VAL A 134 36.26 3.75 -17.65
C VAL A 134 35.70 3.01 -16.45
N ALA A 135 35.52 1.69 -16.55
CA ALA A 135 34.94 0.90 -15.47
C ALA A 135 35.79 1.02 -14.17
N PRO A 136 35.21 1.53 -13.07
CA PRO A 136 35.93 1.70 -11.82
C PRO A 136 36.25 0.34 -11.18
N ASN A 137 37.35 0.30 -10.42
CA ASN A 137 37.72 -0.85 -9.59
C ASN A 137 37.91 -0.40 -8.13
N GLY A 138 37.06 -0.87 -7.24
CA GLY A 138 37.04 -0.48 -5.82
C GLY A 138 35.78 0.25 -5.38
N LEU A 139 35.79 0.74 -4.14
CA LEU A 139 34.63 1.36 -3.50
C LEU A 139 34.33 2.72 -4.13
N ILE A 140 33.11 2.88 -4.64
CA ILE A 140 32.63 4.11 -5.27
C ILE A 140 31.78 4.86 -4.26
N LYS A 141 32.14 6.11 -3.97
CA LYS A 141 31.34 7.02 -3.15
C LYS A 141 31.01 8.31 -3.89
N ALA A 142 29.93 8.97 -3.50
CA ALA A 142 29.71 10.36 -3.85
C ALA A 142 29.01 11.11 -2.72
N SER A 143 29.41 12.36 -2.51
CA SER A 143 28.59 13.35 -1.80
C SER A 143 27.78 14.14 -2.84
N TYR A 144 26.55 14.53 -2.52
CA TYR A 144 25.63 15.16 -3.49
C TYR A 144 24.43 15.82 -2.79
N HIS A 145 23.76 16.74 -3.49
CA HIS A 145 22.45 17.24 -3.08
C HIS A 145 21.32 16.44 -3.72
N LEU A 146 20.23 16.21 -2.98
CA LEU A 146 19.03 15.60 -3.54
C LEU A 146 18.22 16.63 -4.32
N SER A 147 17.69 16.24 -5.47
CA SER A 147 16.72 17.07 -6.18
C SER A 147 15.39 17.13 -5.42
N SER A 148 14.50 18.04 -5.80
CA SER A 148 13.13 18.06 -5.29
C SER A 148 12.30 16.86 -5.72
N LYS A 149 12.80 15.99 -6.62
CA LYS A 149 12.16 14.72 -7.01
C LYS A 149 12.47 13.55 -6.09
N ALA A 150 13.58 13.62 -5.35
CA ALA A 150 13.91 12.55 -4.42
C ALA A 150 12.90 12.50 -3.27
N PHE A 151 12.52 11.28 -2.91
CA PHE A 151 11.65 10.99 -1.78
C PHE A 151 12.12 11.70 -0.51
N GLU A 152 11.20 12.24 0.28
CA GLU A 152 11.50 12.73 1.63
C GLU A 152 10.93 11.71 2.63
N PRO A 153 11.78 11.03 3.42
CA PRO A 153 11.28 10.14 4.46
C PRO A 153 10.44 10.91 5.48
N THR A 154 9.35 10.31 5.90
CA THR A 154 8.43 10.87 6.90
C THR A 154 8.03 9.81 7.91
N ASN A 155 7.59 10.26 9.08
CA ASN A 155 7.12 9.38 10.14
C ASN A 155 5.79 8.68 9.81
N ALA A 156 5.13 9.03 8.70
CA ALA A 156 3.80 8.54 8.36
C ALA A 156 3.70 8.05 6.91
N MET A 157 2.98 6.95 6.71
CA MET A 157 2.52 6.51 5.39
C MET A 157 1.03 6.14 5.44
N GLY A 158 0.38 6.14 4.27
CA GLY A 158 -1.03 5.81 4.12
C GLY A 158 -1.23 4.61 3.20
N VAL A 159 -2.23 3.77 3.49
CA VAL A 159 -2.69 2.71 2.59
C VAL A 159 -4.20 2.81 2.42
N PHE A 160 -4.68 2.72 1.19
CA PHE A 160 -6.11 2.74 0.89
C PHE A 160 -6.49 1.64 -0.11
N LEU A 161 -7.74 1.20 -0.03
CA LEU A 161 -8.34 0.27 -0.99
C LEU A 161 -9.13 1.05 -2.03
N PHE A 162 -9.34 0.47 -3.21
CA PHE A 162 -10.18 1.04 -4.27
C PHE A 162 -10.58 -0.04 -5.28
N ASP A 163 -11.62 0.23 -6.08
CA ASP A 163 -12.07 -0.69 -7.13
C ASP A 163 -11.37 -0.46 -8.47
N SER A 164 -11.20 0.80 -8.86
CA SER A 164 -10.47 1.19 -10.07
C SER A 164 -9.90 2.59 -9.96
N VAL A 165 -9.01 2.93 -10.89
CA VAL A 165 -8.37 4.25 -11.01
C VAL A 165 -8.29 4.64 -12.48
N SER A 166 -8.47 5.93 -12.76
CA SER A 166 -8.21 6.54 -14.07
C SER A 166 -7.47 7.85 -13.91
N PHE A 167 -6.54 8.12 -14.81
CA PHE A 167 -5.76 9.37 -14.88
C PHE A 167 -6.38 10.33 -15.89
N ASP A 168 -7.69 10.49 -15.82
CA ASP A 168 -8.44 11.50 -16.58
C ASP A 168 -8.31 12.82 -15.80
N LEU A 169 -7.72 13.83 -16.43
CA LEU A 169 -7.52 15.18 -15.88
C LEU A 169 -8.40 16.17 -16.63
N THR A 170 -8.75 17.27 -15.97
CA THR A 170 -9.52 18.37 -16.56
C THR A 170 -8.73 19.65 -16.42
N GLU A 171 -8.65 20.41 -17.50
CA GLU A 171 -8.03 21.73 -17.55
C GLU A 171 -9.11 22.76 -17.89
N THR A 172 -9.04 23.93 -17.27
CA THR A 172 -10.02 25.00 -17.48
C THR A 172 -9.33 26.33 -17.73
N GLY A 173 -9.88 27.12 -18.64
CA GLY A 173 -9.40 28.47 -18.96
C GLY A 173 -8.04 28.48 -19.66
N ILE A 174 -7.67 27.39 -20.35
CA ILE A 174 -6.38 27.31 -21.05
C ILE A 174 -6.40 28.26 -22.24
N SER A 175 -5.50 29.24 -22.25
CA SER A 175 -5.34 30.15 -23.38
C SER A 175 -4.79 29.43 -24.60
N ILE A 176 -5.53 29.46 -25.71
CA ILE A 176 -5.14 28.82 -26.97
C ILE A 176 -4.87 29.84 -28.09
N GLY A 177 -5.09 31.13 -27.82
CA GLY A 177 -4.76 32.21 -28.73
C GLY A 177 -5.62 33.46 -28.55
N THR A 178 -5.64 34.30 -29.57
CA THR A 178 -6.46 35.51 -29.65
C THR A 178 -7.06 35.60 -31.05
N GLY A 179 -8.34 35.94 -31.13
CA GLY A 179 -9.00 36.20 -32.40
C GLY A 179 -8.42 37.43 -33.11
N ASP A 180 -8.17 37.31 -34.40
CA ASP A 180 -7.65 38.38 -35.26
C ASP A 180 -8.49 38.59 -36.53
N GLY A 181 -9.61 37.86 -36.66
CA GLY A 181 -10.50 37.86 -37.82
C GLY A 181 -9.98 37.10 -39.05
N THR A 182 -8.82 36.45 -38.95
CA THR A 182 -8.18 35.70 -40.06
C THR A 182 -7.76 34.27 -39.69
N THR A 183 -7.32 34.04 -38.46
CA THR A 183 -6.85 32.76 -37.96
C THR A 183 -8.03 31.89 -37.53
N THR A 184 -8.11 30.67 -38.08
CA THR A 184 -9.19 29.71 -37.77
C THR A 184 -8.72 28.50 -36.97
N ILE A 185 -7.42 28.20 -36.96
CA ILE A 185 -6.87 27.01 -36.30
C ILE A 185 -6.09 27.45 -35.07
N PHE A 186 -6.46 26.90 -33.92
CA PHE A 186 -5.81 27.15 -32.63
C PHE A 186 -5.37 25.81 -32.03
N ASN A 187 -4.18 25.78 -31.43
CA ASN A 187 -3.62 24.58 -30.83
C ASN A 187 -3.82 24.63 -29.31
N ILE A 188 -4.44 23.59 -28.75
CA ILE A 188 -4.63 23.43 -27.32
C ILE A 188 -3.31 23.10 -26.62
N GLY A 189 -2.34 22.53 -27.35
CA GLY A 189 -1.05 22.09 -26.81
C GLY A 189 -1.12 20.77 -26.04
N GLN A 190 -2.29 20.10 -26.04
CA GLN A 190 -2.53 18.83 -25.35
C GLN A 190 -3.06 17.77 -26.33
N THR A 191 -2.49 16.57 -26.26
CA THR A 191 -2.97 15.38 -27.00
C THR A 191 -3.74 14.43 -26.09
N GLY A 192 -4.47 13.48 -26.69
CA GLY A 192 -5.29 12.53 -25.91
C GLY A 192 -6.51 13.18 -25.26
N ILE A 193 -7.03 14.24 -25.89
CA ILE A 193 -8.24 14.91 -25.45
C ILE A 193 -9.41 13.95 -25.55
N LYS A 194 -10.26 13.93 -24.51
CA LYS A 194 -11.44 13.09 -24.45
C LYS A 194 -12.49 13.63 -25.42
N PRO A 195 -12.97 12.82 -26.39
CA PRO A 195 -13.98 13.27 -27.33
C PRO A 195 -15.22 13.85 -26.62
N GLY A 196 -15.65 15.03 -27.05
CA GLY A 196 -16.81 15.73 -26.49
C GLY A 196 -16.57 16.45 -25.16
N SER A 197 -15.32 16.57 -24.70
CA SER A 197 -15.00 17.30 -23.46
C SER A 197 -14.62 18.78 -23.67
N VAL A 198 -14.35 19.20 -24.92
CA VAL A 198 -13.82 20.53 -25.20
C VAL A 198 -14.93 21.58 -25.27
N THR A 199 -14.84 22.59 -24.41
CA THR A 199 -15.65 23.81 -24.49
C THR A 199 -14.74 24.99 -24.77
N VAL A 200 -15.00 25.75 -25.84
CA VAL A 200 -14.18 26.90 -26.23
C VAL A 200 -14.89 28.20 -25.83
N TYR A 201 -14.14 29.19 -25.37
CA TYR A 201 -14.65 30.51 -24.98
C TYR A 201 -13.92 31.60 -25.76
N ILE A 202 -14.65 32.66 -26.10
CA ILE A 202 -14.12 33.89 -26.69
C ILE A 202 -14.45 35.03 -25.73
N ASP A 203 -13.44 35.71 -25.19
CA ASP A 203 -13.56 36.72 -24.13
C ASP A 203 -14.40 36.24 -22.93
N GLY A 204 -14.24 34.96 -22.56
CA GLY A 204 -14.94 34.33 -21.43
C GLY A 204 -16.39 33.92 -21.71
N VAL A 205 -16.89 34.10 -22.92
CA VAL A 205 -18.22 33.63 -23.36
C VAL A 205 -18.06 32.33 -24.14
N ALA A 206 -18.81 31.29 -23.75
CA ALA A 206 -18.79 30.00 -24.45
C ALA A 206 -19.20 30.20 -25.92
N ALA A 207 -18.34 29.74 -26.83
CA ALA A 207 -18.65 29.67 -28.25
C ALA A 207 -19.65 28.54 -28.51
N ASP A 208 -20.47 28.68 -29.56
CA ASP A 208 -21.38 27.60 -29.98
C ASP A 208 -20.55 26.39 -30.44
N ASP A 209 -20.86 25.19 -29.93
CA ASP A 209 -20.19 23.94 -30.31
C ASP A 209 -20.28 23.65 -31.83
N LEU A 210 -21.22 24.26 -32.54
CA LEU A 210 -21.34 24.20 -34.00
C LEU A 210 -20.43 25.19 -34.74
N SER A 211 -19.74 26.09 -34.04
CA SER A 211 -18.87 27.11 -34.65
C SER A 211 -17.44 26.63 -34.90
N TYR A 212 -17.08 25.47 -34.36
CA TYR A 212 -15.75 24.87 -34.51
C TYR A 212 -15.81 23.34 -34.56
N VAL A 213 -14.69 22.73 -34.98
CA VAL A 213 -14.44 21.30 -34.83
C VAL A 213 -13.16 21.08 -34.04
N VAL A 214 -13.11 19.97 -33.30
CA VAL A 214 -11.95 19.60 -32.50
C VAL A 214 -11.33 18.32 -33.05
N ASP A 215 -10.05 18.39 -33.41
CA ASP A 215 -9.23 17.20 -33.57
C ASP A 215 -8.67 16.79 -32.21
N ASN A 216 -9.34 15.82 -31.58
CA ASN A 216 -8.98 15.33 -30.25
C ASN A 216 -7.62 14.59 -30.21
N THR A 217 -7.11 14.15 -31.37
CA THR A 217 -5.82 13.47 -31.46
C THR A 217 -4.69 14.48 -31.57
N ALA A 218 -4.85 15.47 -32.46
CA ALA A 218 -3.87 16.53 -32.68
C ALA A 218 -3.93 17.64 -31.64
N GLY A 219 -5.03 17.75 -30.88
CA GLY A 219 -5.23 18.81 -29.91
C GLY A 219 -5.52 20.17 -30.54
N THR A 220 -6.27 20.21 -31.65
CA THR A 220 -6.53 21.45 -32.39
C THR A 220 -8.02 21.78 -32.46
N VAL A 221 -8.32 23.07 -32.34
CA VAL A 221 -9.65 23.65 -32.56
C VAL A 221 -9.62 24.38 -33.88
N THR A 222 -10.54 24.05 -34.79
CA THR A 222 -10.70 24.73 -36.08
C THR A 222 -12.07 25.38 -36.16
N PHE A 223 -12.11 26.71 -36.12
CA PHE A 223 -13.32 27.49 -36.33
C PHE A 223 -13.73 27.50 -37.81
N TYR A 224 -15.03 27.42 -38.07
CA TYR A 224 -15.56 27.60 -39.43
C TYR A 224 -15.49 29.06 -39.90
N THR A 225 -15.55 30.00 -38.96
CA THR A 225 -15.36 31.44 -39.19
C THR A 225 -14.37 31.97 -38.18
N ALA A 226 -13.32 32.64 -38.65
CA ALA A 226 -12.26 33.17 -37.78
C ALA A 226 -12.86 34.13 -36.73
N PRO A 227 -12.59 33.93 -35.42
CA PRO A 227 -13.01 34.86 -34.39
C PRO A 227 -12.43 36.25 -34.66
N ALA A 228 -13.29 37.28 -34.71
CA ALA A 228 -12.91 38.62 -35.12
C ALA A 228 -11.93 39.31 -34.14
N SER A 229 -12.13 39.08 -32.85
CA SER A 229 -11.30 39.60 -31.76
C SER A 229 -11.57 38.79 -30.49
N GLY A 230 -10.68 38.93 -29.50
CA GLY A 230 -10.91 38.41 -28.14
C GLY A 230 -9.98 37.28 -27.75
N ALA A 231 -9.73 37.12 -26.46
CA ALA A 231 -8.94 36.02 -25.92
C ALA A 231 -9.70 34.70 -26.11
N ILE A 232 -9.04 33.70 -26.68
CA ILE A 232 -9.65 32.39 -26.90
C ILE A 232 -9.08 31.43 -25.86
N THR A 233 -9.98 30.85 -25.06
CA THR A 233 -9.63 29.85 -24.06
C THR A 233 -10.39 28.55 -24.28
N ALA A 234 -9.89 27.43 -23.78
CA ALA A 234 -10.56 26.16 -23.82
C ALA A 234 -10.56 25.48 -22.45
N ASP A 235 -11.68 24.83 -22.14
CA ASP A 235 -11.79 23.81 -21.11
C ASP A 235 -11.80 22.46 -21.79
N TYR A 236 -11.10 21.46 -21.26
CA TYR A 236 -11.09 20.11 -21.83
C TYR A 236 -10.71 19.06 -20.78
N ALA A 237 -11.09 17.81 -21.05
CA ALA A 237 -10.58 16.65 -20.31
C ALA A 237 -9.64 15.82 -21.18
N TYR A 238 -8.62 15.21 -20.59
CA TYR A 238 -7.68 14.34 -21.30
C TYR A 238 -7.24 13.17 -20.42
N SER A 239 -6.91 12.05 -21.04
CA SER A 239 -6.33 10.90 -20.34
C SER A 239 -4.81 11.05 -20.33
N LYS A 240 -4.21 11.26 -19.16
CA LYS A 240 -2.76 11.33 -19.02
C LYS A 240 -2.15 9.96 -19.36
N THR A 241 -1.07 9.96 -20.12
CA THR A 241 -0.28 8.75 -20.39
C THR A 241 0.91 8.68 -19.44
N PRO A 242 1.39 7.48 -19.06
CA PRO A 242 2.63 7.33 -18.32
C PRO A 242 3.80 8.02 -19.03
N VAL A 243 4.66 8.70 -18.27
CA VAL A 243 5.91 9.30 -18.77
C VAL A 243 7.02 8.26 -18.92
N GLU A 244 6.98 7.17 -18.14
CA GLU A 244 7.94 6.08 -18.21
C GLU A 244 7.34 4.80 -17.63
N GLY A 245 7.13 3.78 -18.47
CA GLY A 245 6.52 2.51 -18.03
C GLY A 245 5.12 2.72 -17.45
N TYR A 246 4.99 2.61 -16.13
CA TYR A 246 3.76 2.86 -15.36
C TYR A 246 3.83 4.12 -14.48
N ASP A 247 4.91 4.91 -14.57
CA ASP A 247 5.05 6.16 -13.84
C ASP A 247 4.40 7.31 -14.63
N TYR A 248 3.42 7.99 -14.03
CA TYR A 248 2.73 9.16 -14.59
C TYR A 248 3.45 10.48 -14.23
N GLY A 249 4.52 10.41 -13.45
CA GLY A 249 5.32 11.56 -13.05
C GLY A 249 4.60 12.50 -12.09
N ASP A 250 5.00 13.77 -12.15
CA ASP A 250 4.40 14.83 -11.35
C ASP A 250 3.01 15.22 -11.91
N ILE A 251 2.05 15.37 -11.00
CA ILE A 251 0.69 15.85 -11.27
C ILE A 251 0.42 16.98 -10.28
N ASP A 252 0.27 18.20 -10.79
CA ASP A 252 -0.03 19.34 -9.95
C ASP A 252 -1.50 19.31 -9.51
N VAL A 253 -1.73 19.56 -8.23
CA VAL A 253 -3.03 19.57 -7.56
C VAL A 253 -3.11 20.80 -6.65
N SER A 254 -4.32 21.17 -6.23
CA SER A 254 -4.50 22.25 -5.25
C SER A 254 -5.45 21.77 -4.15
N VAL A 255 -4.90 21.48 -2.97
CA VAL A 255 -5.65 20.86 -1.87
C VAL A 255 -5.16 21.34 -0.50
N ALA A 256 -6.09 21.47 0.45
CA ALA A 256 -5.74 21.78 1.84
C ALA A 256 -5.40 20.51 2.64
N GLY A 257 -4.55 20.64 3.65
CA GLY A 257 -4.27 19.57 4.62
C GLY A 257 -2.82 19.46 5.07
N LEU A 258 -2.61 18.70 6.14
CA LEU A 258 -1.30 18.29 6.64
C LEU A 258 -0.93 16.92 6.04
N PRO A 259 0.22 16.77 5.37
CA PRO A 259 0.60 15.54 4.66
C PRO A 259 0.67 14.27 5.53
N ASP A 260 0.83 14.39 6.84
CA ASP A 260 0.97 13.27 7.78
C ASP A 260 -0.35 12.73 8.36
N THR A 261 -1.49 13.26 7.90
CA THR A 261 -2.83 12.84 8.33
C THR A 261 -3.54 12.05 7.23
N ALA A 262 -4.50 11.19 7.60
CA ALA A 262 -5.31 10.45 6.63
C ALA A 262 -5.99 11.36 5.60
N ASP A 263 -6.54 12.49 6.06
CA ASP A 263 -7.23 13.44 5.21
C ASP A 263 -6.26 14.17 4.27
N GLY A 264 -5.09 14.61 4.76
CA GLY A 264 -4.09 15.26 3.91
C GLY A 264 -3.48 14.32 2.87
N MET A 265 -3.18 13.07 3.25
CA MET A 265 -2.73 12.03 2.33
C MET A 265 -3.78 11.74 1.25
N GLY A 266 -5.04 11.54 1.67
CA GLY A 266 -6.15 11.28 0.76
C GLY A 266 -6.44 12.47 -0.17
N ASN A 267 -6.37 13.70 0.36
CA ASN A 267 -6.54 14.91 -0.45
C ASN A 267 -5.51 15.02 -1.56
N LEU A 268 -4.23 14.84 -1.25
CA LEU A 268 -3.17 14.88 -2.26
C LEU A 268 -3.31 13.75 -3.28
N ALA A 269 -3.48 12.50 -2.82
CA ALA A 269 -3.56 11.35 -3.71
C ALA A 269 -4.79 11.40 -4.62
N PHE A 270 -5.98 11.63 -4.05
CA PHE A 270 -7.23 11.51 -4.80
C PHE A 270 -7.55 12.72 -5.67
N ALA A 271 -6.83 13.85 -5.50
CA ALA A 271 -6.93 14.99 -6.42
C ALA A 271 -6.14 14.78 -7.72
N ALA A 272 -5.12 13.92 -7.71
CA ALA A 272 -4.26 13.69 -8.88
C ALA A 272 -4.79 12.59 -9.83
N ALA A 273 -5.73 11.78 -9.38
CA ALA A 273 -6.33 10.72 -10.17
C ALA A 273 -7.77 10.44 -9.70
N THR A 274 -8.62 10.01 -10.62
CA THR A 274 -10.00 9.63 -10.28
C THR A 274 -10.02 8.19 -9.77
N TYR A 275 -10.37 8.01 -8.50
CA TYR A 275 -10.55 6.70 -7.88
C TYR A 275 -12.02 6.32 -7.81
N LEU A 276 -12.34 5.10 -8.22
CA LEU A 276 -13.67 4.53 -7.98
C LEU A 276 -13.70 3.89 -6.61
N ARG A 277 -14.56 4.43 -5.76
CA ARG A 277 -14.84 3.95 -4.40
C ARG A 277 -13.56 3.74 -3.58
N PRO A 278 -12.71 4.76 -3.36
CA PRO A 278 -11.55 4.60 -2.49
C PRO A 278 -11.94 4.59 -1.00
N SER A 279 -11.23 3.82 -0.18
CA SER A 279 -11.36 3.91 1.28
C SER A 279 -10.73 5.19 1.83
N ILE A 280 -11.13 5.60 3.03
CA ILE A 280 -10.32 6.53 3.83
C ILE A 280 -8.92 5.90 4.03
N PRO A 281 -7.81 6.65 3.87
CA PRO A 281 -6.47 6.10 4.08
C PRO A 281 -6.28 5.58 5.51
N THR A 282 -5.81 4.34 5.61
CA THR A 282 -5.29 3.76 6.85
C THR A 282 -3.89 4.29 7.07
N VAL A 283 -3.65 4.93 8.21
CA VAL A 283 -2.38 5.58 8.51
C VAL A 283 -1.47 4.64 9.27
N PHE A 284 -0.18 4.70 8.97
CA PHE A 284 0.88 3.99 9.66
C PHE A 284 1.87 5.02 10.15
N THR A 285 2.15 5.06 11.45
CA THR A 285 3.17 5.97 12.00
C THR A 285 4.22 5.21 12.78
N PHE A 286 5.49 5.55 12.59
CA PHE A 286 6.61 4.77 13.10
C PHE A 286 7.10 5.22 14.48
N THR A 287 6.84 6.46 14.86
CA THR A 287 7.13 7.02 16.17
C THR A 287 5.94 7.77 16.76
N ASN A 288 6.02 8.12 18.05
CA ASN A 288 5.03 8.96 18.73
C ASN A 288 5.08 10.45 18.35
N GLU A 289 6.06 10.86 17.55
CA GLU A 289 6.23 12.26 17.16
C GLU A 289 5.44 12.63 15.90
N GLU A 290 5.33 13.93 15.61
CA GLU A 290 4.71 14.40 14.36
C GLU A 290 5.55 14.00 13.15
N ASN A 291 6.89 14.07 13.27
CA ASN A 291 7.84 13.62 12.27
C ASN A 291 9.05 12.96 12.93
N PHE A 292 10.00 12.42 12.15
CA PHE A 292 11.25 11.91 12.70
C PHE A 292 12.05 13.04 13.38
N ASN A 293 12.55 12.79 14.60
CA ASN A 293 13.40 13.74 15.30
C ASN A 293 14.86 13.69 14.83
N LEU A 294 15.70 14.55 15.41
CA LEU A 294 17.12 14.69 15.07
C LEU A 294 17.98 13.45 15.40
N SER A 295 17.45 12.49 16.16
CA SER A 295 18.16 11.23 16.38
C SER A 295 18.15 10.34 15.14
N PHE A 296 17.23 10.59 14.19
CA PHE A 296 17.19 9.89 12.91
C PHE A 296 17.87 10.70 11.80
N GLY A 297 18.46 9.99 10.85
CA GLY A 297 18.94 10.51 9.58
C GLY A 297 18.24 9.85 8.41
N ARG A 298 18.44 10.38 7.19
CA ARG A 298 17.94 9.77 5.95
C ARG A 298 18.45 8.34 5.74
N ASP A 299 19.62 8.05 6.28
CA ASP A 299 20.27 6.74 6.23
C ASP A 299 20.02 5.86 7.46
N SER A 300 19.15 6.29 8.39
CA SER A 300 18.61 5.43 9.43
C SER A 300 17.88 4.24 8.83
N LEU A 301 17.86 3.14 9.57
CA LEU A 301 17.27 1.89 9.12
C LEU A 301 15.81 1.76 9.54
N MET A 302 15.05 1.07 8.70
CA MET A 302 13.72 0.54 8.96
C MET A 302 13.82 -0.98 8.84
N SER A 303 13.46 -1.70 9.90
CA SER A 303 13.34 -3.15 9.86
C SER A 303 11.92 -3.54 9.47
N ILE A 304 11.80 -4.52 8.58
CA ILE A 304 10.52 -5.08 8.15
C ILE A 304 10.58 -6.59 8.23
N TRP A 305 9.55 -7.20 8.80
CA TRP A 305 9.46 -8.65 8.88
C TRP A 305 8.02 -9.11 8.85
N GLY A 306 7.80 -10.35 8.41
CA GLY A 306 6.47 -10.90 8.29
C GLY A 306 6.30 -11.78 7.07
N SER A 307 5.07 -11.94 6.63
CA SER A 307 4.69 -12.93 5.64
C SER A 307 3.90 -12.31 4.51
N ILE A 308 4.39 -12.52 3.28
CA ILE A 308 3.78 -11.99 2.06
C ILE A 308 3.54 -13.11 1.05
N ASN A 309 2.38 -13.05 0.40
CA ASN A 309 2.03 -13.76 -0.82
C ASN A 309 0.95 -12.94 -1.59
N LYS A 310 0.45 -13.45 -2.71
CA LYS A 310 -0.55 -12.76 -3.54
C LYS A 310 -1.93 -12.60 -2.88
N ASP A 311 -2.19 -13.31 -1.78
CA ASP A 311 -3.45 -13.24 -1.02
C ASP A 311 -3.34 -12.36 0.22
N ARG A 312 -2.12 -12.07 0.68
CA ARG A 312 -1.86 -11.42 1.97
C ARG A 312 -0.50 -10.71 2.01
N ILE A 313 -0.51 -9.53 2.60
CA ILE A 313 0.63 -8.85 3.21
C ILE A 313 0.34 -8.81 4.71
N ALA A 314 1.17 -9.47 5.52
CA ALA A 314 1.07 -9.43 6.98
C ALA A 314 2.45 -9.20 7.57
N ILE A 315 2.76 -7.93 7.84
CA ILE A 315 4.11 -7.50 8.19
C ILE A 315 4.09 -6.54 9.36
N PHE A 316 5.23 -6.45 10.02
CA PHE A 316 5.54 -5.43 11.00
C PHE A 316 6.71 -4.58 10.51
N MET A 317 6.66 -3.30 10.85
CA MET A 317 7.70 -2.33 10.55
C MET A 317 8.17 -1.67 11.84
N ARG A 318 9.46 -1.38 11.93
CA ARG A 318 10.03 -0.65 13.07
C ARG A 318 11.24 0.15 12.61
N ALA A 319 11.25 1.44 12.89
CA ALA A 319 12.42 2.28 12.68
C ALA A 319 13.57 1.82 13.61
N ASP A 320 14.80 2.24 13.34
CA ASP A 320 15.94 1.93 14.19
C ASP A 320 15.76 2.53 15.60
N ALA A 321 15.52 1.67 16.57
CA ALA A 321 15.28 2.06 17.95
C ALA A 321 16.56 2.45 18.71
N THR A 322 17.76 2.23 18.15
CA THR A 322 18.99 2.68 18.81
C THR A 322 19.05 4.20 18.94
N SER A 323 18.37 4.89 18.04
CA SER A 323 18.31 6.36 17.96
C SER A 323 17.33 6.95 18.98
N ASP A 324 16.19 6.28 19.21
CA ASP A 324 15.14 6.72 20.14
C ASP A 324 14.26 5.51 20.57
N PRO A 325 14.69 4.74 21.58
CA PRO A 325 14.05 3.47 21.89
C PRO A 325 12.64 3.62 22.48
N ASP A 326 12.35 4.74 23.14
CA ASP A 326 11.10 4.96 23.86
C ASP A 326 9.97 5.41 22.93
N ASN A 327 10.29 6.10 21.83
CA ASN A 327 9.29 6.64 20.90
C ASN A 327 9.05 5.76 19.67
N VAL A 328 9.92 4.79 19.35
CA VAL A 328 9.79 3.94 18.17
C VAL A 328 8.81 2.79 18.38
N TRP A 329 7.89 2.62 17.44
CA TRP A 329 6.85 1.60 17.52
C TRP A 329 7.08 0.42 16.57
N VAL A 330 6.60 -0.75 17.01
CA VAL A 330 6.32 -1.91 16.17
C VAL A 330 4.95 -1.70 15.53
N VAL A 331 4.94 -1.39 14.23
CA VAL A 331 3.77 -0.96 13.47
C VAL A 331 3.20 -2.15 12.68
N PRO A 332 1.95 -2.58 12.93
CA PRO A 332 1.32 -3.65 12.18
C PRO A 332 0.84 -3.18 10.81
N PHE A 333 0.99 -4.02 9.79
CA PHE A 333 0.32 -3.88 8.51
C PHE A 333 -0.24 -5.24 8.06
N TYR A 334 -1.57 -5.32 8.01
CA TYR A 334 -2.26 -6.43 7.36
C TYR A 334 -3.10 -5.92 6.20
N LEU A 335 -2.91 -6.54 5.04
CA LEU A 335 -3.79 -6.45 3.89
C LEU A 335 -3.98 -7.86 3.33
N GLY A 336 -5.19 -8.37 3.26
CA GLY A 336 -5.36 -9.71 2.68
C GLY A 336 -6.76 -10.26 2.68
N ARG A 337 -6.88 -11.46 2.12
CA ARG A 337 -8.10 -12.27 2.09
C ARG A 337 -8.56 -12.63 3.52
N VAL A 338 -9.88 -12.66 3.71
CA VAL A 338 -10.49 -13.37 4.84
C VAL A 338 -10.80 -14.80 4.39
N ASN A 339 -10.34 -15.78 5.16
CA ASN A 339 -10.68 -17.17 4.92
C ASN A 339 -12.07 -17.48 5.50
N ASN A 340 -12.98 -17.97 4.68
CA ASN A 340 -14.37 -18.20 5.04
C ASN A 340 -14.84 -19.58 4.56
N SER A 341 -15.78 -20.16 5.30
CA SER A 341 -16.42 -21.45 5.00
C SER A 341 -17.86 -21.29 4.48
N GLY A 342 -18.37 -20.06 4.44
CA GLY A 342 -19.74 -19.73 4.07
C GLY A 342 -19.83 -18.71 2.93
N LYS A 343 -20.81 -17.81 3.03
CA LYS A 343 -20.98 -16.74 2.04
C LYS A 343 -19.76 -15.83 2.01
N LYS A 344 -19.24 -15.59 0.82
CA LYS A 344 -18.05 -14.76 0.60
C LYS A 344 -18.43 -13.28 0.54
N PRO A 345 -17.62 -12.37 1.12
CA PRO A 345 -17.72 -10.94 0.83
C PRO A 345 -17.63 -10.68 -0.67
N ARG A 346 -18.31 -9.64 -1.16
CA ARG A 346 -18.27 -9.27 -2.58
C ARG A 346 -16.86 -8.83 -3.00
N GLN A 347 -16.14 -8.17 -2.10
CA GLN A 347 -14.71 -7.89 -2.22
C GLN A 347 -14.00 -8.37 -0.96
N ASN A 348 -13.24 -9.46 -1.08
CA ASN A 348 -12.64 -10.15 0.05
C ASN A 348 -11.22 -9.64 0.34
N THR A 349 -11.12 -8.39 0.79
CA THR A 349 -9.86 -7.78 1.24
C THR A 349 -10.10 -7.02 2.54
N VAL A 350 -9.32 -7.34 3.57
CA VAL A 350 -9.28 -6.61 4.83
C VAL A 350 -7.99 -5.82 4.91
N LEU A 351 -8.08 -4.61 5.46
CA LEU A 351 -6.98 -3.70 5.74
C LEU A 351 -6.98 -3.32 7.23
N ILE A 352 -5.81 -3.44 7.86
CA ILE A 352 -5.56 -3.10 9.25
C ILE A 352 -4.19 -2.42 9.36
N GLY A 353 -4.15 -1.31 10.08
CA GLY A 353 -2.92 -0.58 10.36
C GLY A 353 -2.84 -0.06 11.79
N GLY A 354 -1.79 0.70 12.08
CA GLY A 354 -1.53 1.25 13.41
C GLY A 354 -0.86 2.61 13.37
N SER A 355 -1.36 3.57 14.14
CA SER A 355 -0.88 4.95 14.12
C SER A 355 -0.91 5.63 15.50
N ARG A 356 -0.35 6.85 15.55
CA ARG A 356 -0.48 7.80 16.66
C ARG A 356 -1.91 8.30 16.77
N ALA A 357 -2.27 8.83 17.94
CA ALA A 357 -3.56 9.47 18.11
C ALA A 357 -3.66 10.75 17.26
N GLY A 358 -4.85 11.03 16.73
CA GLY A 358 -5.16 12.30 16.05
C GLY A 358 -4.83 12.38 14.56
N VAL A 359 -4.21 11.36 13.96
CA VAL A 359 -3.90 11.34 12.51
C VAL A 359 -4.84 10.47 11.68
N THR A 360 -5.68 9.67 12.32
CA THR A 360 -6.62 8.78 11.64
C THR A 360 -7.77 9.55 11.01
N GLY A 361 -8.30 9.04 9.90
CA GLY A 361 -9.39 9.69 9.19
C GLY A 361 -10.71 9.45 9.90
N THR A 362 -11.48 10.52 10.11
CA THR A 362 -12.83 10.43 10.70
C THR A 362 -13.88 10.57 9.61
N TRP A 363 -14.93 9.75 9.70
CA TRP A 363 -16.08 9.85 8.82
C TRP A 363 -16.97 11.05 9.22
N PHE A 364 -17.54 11.71 8.22
CA PHE A 364 -18.69 12.59 8.32
C PHE A 364 -19.49 12.55 7.01
N ALA A 365 -20.75 12.96 7.05
CA ALA A 365 -21.62 12.94 5.88
C ALA A 365 -21.06 13.82 4.75
N GLU A 366 -21.13 13.33 3.51
CA GLU A 366 -20.61 14.00 2.31
C GLU A 366 -19.11 14.26 2.35
N LYS A 367 -18.36 13.48 3.14
CA LYS A 367 -16.89 13.59 3.19
C LYS A 367 -16.28 13.34 1.82
N MET A 368 -15.54 14.33 1.36
CA MET A 368 -14.74 14.29 0.14
C MET A 368 -13.26 14.35 0.52
N LEU A 369 -12.44 13.55 -0.15
CA LEU A 369 -10.99 13.65 -0.12
C LEU A 369 -10.49 13.85 -1.54
N GLY A 370 -9.80 14.96 -1.80
CA GLY A 370 -9.24 15.27 -3.12
C GLY A 370 -10.31 15.36 -4.21
N GLY A 371 -11.54 15.77 -3.87
CA GLY A 371 -12.67 15.78 -4.80
C GLY A 371 -13.32 14.41 -5.04
N THR A 372 -12.89 13.35 -4.35
CA THR A 372 -13.50 12.02 -4.41
C THR A 372 -14.33 11.74 -3.14
N SER A 373 -15.56 11.26 -3.31
CA SER A 373 -16.40 10.87 -2.18
C SER A 373 -15.84 9.65 -1.47
N VAL A 374 -15.73 9.76 -0.14
CA VAL A 374 -15.36 8.67 0.77
C VAL A 374 -16.42 8.47 1.86
N ASP A 375 -17.64 8.95 1.61
CA ASP A 375 -18.80 8.71 2.45
C ASP A 375 -19.48 7.39 2.06
N TYR A 376 -19.30 6.36 2.90
CA TYR A 376 -19.96 5.06 2.78
C TYR A 376 -20.99 4.83 3.91
N GLY A 377 -21.46 5.92 4.51
CA GLY A 377 -22.39 5.92 5.63
C GLY A 377 -21.72 5.99 7.02
N PRO A 378 -22.52 6.13 8.08
CA PRO A 378 -22.05 6.44 9.44
C PRO A 378 -21.11 5.41 10.08
N ASP A 379 -21.10 4.20 9.53
CA ASP A 379 -20.23 3.12 9.95
C ASP A 379 -19.02 2.93 9.06
N THR A 380 -18.67 3.91 8.23
CA THR A 380 -17.38 3.94 7.53
C THR A 380 -16.22 3.87 8.52
N THR A 381 -15.23 3.01 8.26
CA THR A 381 -13.99 2.87 9.04
C THR A 381 -12.77 3.29 8.24
N ASN A 382 -11.63 3.43 8.92
CA ASN A 382 -10.35 3.85 8.39
C ASN A 382 -9.24 2.78 8.52
N GLY A 383 -9.54 1.58 9.04
CA GLY A 383 -8.55 0.50 9.21
C GLY A 383 -7.60 0.66 10.41
N ASN A 384 -7.64 1.79 11.12
CA ASN A 384 -6.90 2.04 12.36
C ASN A 384 -7.77 1.86 13.60
N ASP A 385 -9.02 2.34 13.57
CA ASP A 385 -9.92 2.27 14.71
C ASP A 385 -10.66 0.93 14.74
N PHE A 386 -11.14 0.49 13.57
CA PHE A 386 -11.81 -0.79 13.36
C PHE A 386 -11.24 -1.44 12.10
N VAL A 387 -11.45 -2.75 11.97
CA VAL A 387 -11.02 -3.51 10.80
C VAL A 387 -11.77 -3.03 9.56
N ASN A 388 -11.04 -2.70 8.51
CA ASN A 388 -11.60 -2.20 7.26
C ASN A 388 -11.76 -3.35 6.23
N LEU A 389 -13.00 -3.76 5.96
CA LEU A 389 -13.32 -4.72 4.90
C LEU A 389 -13.73 -3.97 3.64
N HIS A 390 -13.18 -4.38 2.49
CA HIS A 390 -13.45 -3.73 1.21
C HIS A 390 -14.95 -3.67 0.89
N GLN A 391 -15.63 -4.81 0.80
CA GLN A 391 -17.07 -4.83 0.57
C GLN A 391 -17.71 -6.05 1.21
N ALA A 392 -18.66 -5.80 2.12
CA ALA A 392 -19.41 -6.81 2.85
C ALA A 392 -20.32 -7.64 1.92
N VAL A 393 -20.89 -8.73 2.45
CA VAL A 393 -21.83 -9.61 1.71
C VAL A 393 -23.07 -8.81 1.27
N GLY A 394 -23.58 -7.96 2.15
CA GLY A 394 -24.69 -7.03 1.86
C GLY A 394 -24.37 -5.96 0.80
N GLY A 395 -23.10 -5.79 0.42
CA GLY A 395 -22.65 -4.83 -0.60
C GLY A 395 -22.19 -3.47 -0.06
N ALA A 396 -22.27 -3.23 1.25
CA ALA A 396 -21.75 -2.03 1.88
C ALA A 396 -20.21 -2.02 1.87
N TYR A 397 -19.63 -0.86 1.59
CA TYR A 397 -18.18 -0.66 1.50
C TYR A 397 -17.62 -0.17 2.83
N TYR A 398 -16.42 -0.64 3.19
CA TYR A 398 -15.59 -0.08 4.27
C TYR A 398 -16.31 0.13 5.61
N GLN A 399 -17.20 -0.78 5.98
CA GLN A 399 -17.93 -0.70 7.25
C GLN A 399 -17.04 -1.10 8.43
N LYS A 400 -17.39 -0.66 9.64
CA LYS A 400 -16.72 -1.07 10.89
C LYS A 400 -16.90 -2.57 11.12
N HIS A 401 -15.77 -3.26 11.29
CA HIS A 401 -15.72 -4.65 11.73
C HIS A 401 -14.81 -4.76 12.97
N TYR A 402 -15.12 -5.71 13.84
CA TYR A 402 -14.34 -5.97 15.04
C TYR A 402 -13.70 -7.37 15.00
N LEU A 403 -12.64 -7.54 15.77
CA LEU A 403 -11.91 -8.79 15.93
C LEU A 403 -12.63 -9.68 16.94
N SER A 404 -12.71 -10.98 16.66
CA SER A 404 -13.25 -11.98 17.57
C SER A 404 -12.34 -13.20 17.61
N PHE A 405 -12.09 -13.73 18.80
CA PHE A 405 -11.22 -14.88 19.01
C PHE A 405 -11.50 -15.47 20.41
N ILE A 406 -11.14 -16.73 20.58
CA ILE A 406 -11.24 -17.42 21.87
C ILE A 406 -10.06 -16.98 22.73
N THR A 407 -10.35 -16.39 23.88
CA THR A 407 -9.37 -15.90 24.85
C THR A 407 -9.87 -16.10 26.27
N HIS A 408 -9.00 -15.92 27.26
CA HIS A 408 -9.38 -15.93 28.67
C HIS A 408 -10.23 -14.70 29.02
N SER A 409 -11.05 -14.83 30.05
CA SER A 409 -11.81 -13.69 30.56
C SER A 409 -10.87 -12.68 31.20
N ARG A 410 -10.89 -11.46 30.67
CA ARG A 410 -10.14 -10.31 31.19
C ARG A 410 -10.49 -10.01 32.66
N GLU A 411 -11.72 -10.27 33.07
CA GLU A 411 -12.19 -10.01 34.45
C GLU A 411 -11.64 -11.01 35.47
N ILE A 412 -11.29 -12.22 35.01
CA ILE A 412 -10.79 -13.30 35.88
C ILE A 412 -9.26 -13.27 35.97
N GLU A 413 -8.58 -12.88 34.89
CA GLU A 413 -7.12 -12.72 34.89
C GLU A 413 -6.68 -11.57 35.79
N LYS A 414 -6.17 -11.88 36.98
CA LYS A 414 -5.47 -10.90 37.81
C LYS A 414 -4.07 -10.63 37.25
N PRO A 415 -3.53 -9.41 37.38
CA PRO A 415 -2.15 -9.10 36.99
C PRO A 415 -1.09 -9.98 37.67
N GLU A 416 -1.43 -10.60 38.81
CA GLU A 416 -0.49 -11.35 39.65
C GLU A 416 -0.42 -12.87 39.38
N VAL A 417 -1.25 -13.42 38.47
CA VAL A 417 -1.26 -14.88 38.20
C VAL A 417 -0.14 -15.23 37.24
N GLY A 418 0.76 -16.12 37.67
CA GLY A 418 2.03 -16.45 37.01
C GLY A 418 1.96 -16.64 35.49
N ASN A 419 2.91 -15.98 34.82
CA ASN A 419 3.01 -15.80 33.37
C ASN A 419 3.72 -16.99 32.70
N GLY A 420 3.19 -17.43 31.57
CA GLY A 420 3.83 -18.45 30.74
C GLY A 420 2.81 -19.37 30.07
N PRO A 421 3.28 -20.42 29.39
CA PRO A 421 2.41 -21.45 28.87
C PRO A 421 1.57 -22.09 29.98
N SER A 422 0.46 -22.72 29.61
CA SER A 422 -0.37 -23.48 30.55
C SER A 422 0.50 -24.46 31.35
N ILE A 423 0.46 -24.38 32.69
CA ILE A 423 1.24 -25.25 33.59
C ILE A 423 0.94 -26.75 33.39
N TYR A 424 -0.21 -27.07 32.80
CA TYR A 424 -0.63 -28.45 32.56
C TYR A 424 -0.15 -28.99 31.22
N THR A 425 0.02 -28.13 30.21
CA THR A 425 0.26 -28.55 28.83
C THR A 425 1.54 -28.00 28.23
N ASP A 426 2.17 -27.04 28.90
CA ASP A 426 3.30 -26.25 28.41
C ASP A 426 3.00 -25.60 27.03
N LYS A 427 1.74 -25.21 26.84
CA LYS A 427 1.23 -24.61 25.59
C LYS A 427 0.56 -23.28 25.81
N TYR A 428 0.67 -22.39 24.84
CA TYR A 428 -0.05 -21.11 24.79
C TYR A 428 -1.47 -21.28 24.23
N HIS A 429 -2.37 -20.43 24.71
CA HIS A 429 -3.69 -20.28 24.11
C HIS A 429 -3.57 -19.45 22.84
N GLN A 430 -4.01 -20.01 21.71
CA GLN A 430 -4.08 -19.34 20.42
C GLN A 430 -5.43 -19.60 19.77
N SER A 431 -5.92 -18.62 19.03
CA SER A 431 -7.19 -18.71 18.34
C SER A 431 -7.10 -18.00 17.00
N PHE A 432 -7.80 -18.52 15.97
CA PHE A 432 -7.89 -17.78 14.73
C PHE A 432 -8.54 -16.43 14.97
N MET A 433 -8.00 -15.41 14.31
CA MET A 433 -8.54 -14.06 14.45
C MET A 433 -9.68 -13.88 13.46
N SER A 434 -10.91 -13.90 13.97
CA SER A 434 -12.13 -13.78 13.19
C SER A 434 -12.51 -12.31 12.98
N ILE A 435 -13.07 -11.99 11.82
CA ILE A 435 -13.63 -10.69 11.48
C ILE A 435 -15.14 -10.78 11.58
N VAL A 436 -15.74 -9.90 12.39
CA VAL A 436 -17.18 -9.92 12.65
C VAL A 436 -17.81 -8.61 12.24
N HIS A 437 -18.87 -8.70 11.44
CA HIS A 437 -19.77 -7.60 11.14
C HIS A 437 -20.93 -7.62 12.14
N PRO A 438 -21.38 -6.46 12.66
CA PRO A 438 -22.51 -6.40 13.59
C PRO A 438 -23.78 -7.10 13.07
N PHE A 439 -24.04 -6.96 11.77
CA PHE A 439 -25.23 -7.52 11.11
C PHE A 439 -24.96 -8.86 10.40
N ASP A 440 -23.84 -8.99 9.70
CA ASP A 440 -23.53 -10.18 8.87
C ASP A 440 -22.93 -11.31 9.71
N LYS A 441 -22.64 -11.03 10.99
CA LYS A 441 -21.97 -11.94 11.94
C LYS A 441 -20.56 -12.27 11.46
N GLU A 442 -20.09 -13.47 11.74
CA GLU A 442 -18.73 -13.90 11.39
C GLU A 442 -18.58 -13.98 9.88
N ILE A 443 -17.67 -13.16 9.35
CA ILE A 443 -17.35 -13.14 7.91
C ILE A 443 -16.31 -14.21 7.58
N GLY A 444 -15.43 -14.51 8.53
CA GLY A 444 -14.35 -15.49 8.43
C GLY A 444 -13.15 -15.04 9.23
N VAL A 445 -11.98 -15.64 8.98
CA VAL A 445 -10.76 -15.41 9.75
C VAL A 445 -9.63 -14.80 8.92
N LEU A 446 -8.75 -14.05 9.55
CA LEU A 446 -7.52 -13.55 8.94
C LEU A 446 -6.63 -14.71 8.51
N ASP A 447 -6.17 -14.67 7.26
CA ASP A 447 -5.39 -15.76 6.69
C ASP A 447 -3.99 -15.82 7.35
N GLY A 448 -3.64 -16.96 7.96
CA GLY A 448 -2.32 -17.18 8.58
C GLY A 448 -1.98 -16.23 9.73
N ILE A 449 -3.02 -15.74 10.43
CA ILE A 449 -2.87 -14.94 11.65
C ILE A 449 -3.56 -15.64 12.81
N TYR A 450 -2.80 -15.86 13.87
CA TYR A 450 -3.30 -16.25 15.19
C TYR A 450 -3.41 -15.04 16.11
N ALA A 451 -4.53 -14.94 16.81
CA ALA A 451 -4.63 -14.13 18.01
C ALA A 451 -3.82 -14.82 19.12
N VAL A 452 -2.78 -14.14 19.58
CA VAL A 452 -1.88 -14.66 20.60
C VAL A 452 -1.83 -13.70 21.76
N HIS A 453 -2.07 -14.23 22.94
CA HIS A 453 -2.01 -13.46 24.16
C HIS A 453 -0.57 -13.04 24.47
N PRO A 454 -0.30 -11.76 24.75
CA PRO A 454 1.07 -11.23 24.84
C PRO A 454 1.87 -11.66 26.06
N LYS A 455 1.23 -12.23 27.10
CA LYS A 455 1.91 -12.46 28.38
C LYS A 455 2.93 -13.60 28.28
N GLY A 456 4.18 -13.29 28.59
CA GLY A 456 5.30 -14.24 28.58
C GLY A 456 5.95 -14.45 27.21
N LEU A 457 5.58 -13.64 26.21
CA LEU A 457 6.16 -13.66 24.88
C LEU A 457 6.85 -12.34 24.56
N GLU A 458 8.01 -12.41 23.94
CA GLU A 458 8.77 -11.28 23.41
C GLU A 458 8.59 -11.16 21.89
N GLN A 459 8.84 -9.95 21.37
CA GLN A 459 8.77 -9.69 19.93
C GLN A 459 9.69 -10.66 19.18
N GLY A 460 9.13 -11.43 18.24
CA GLY A 460 9.89 -12.38 17.45
C GLY A 460 9.92 -13.81 17.99
N ASP A 461 9.31 -14.10 19.14
CA ASP A 461 9.19 -15.47 19.64
C ASP A 461 8.46 -16.37 18.63
N GLU A 462 8.90 -17.62 18.54
CA GLU A 462 8.36 -18.60 17.60
C GLU A 462 7.37 -19.54 18.28
N LEU A 463 6.27 -19.83 17.58
CA LEU A 463 5.16 -20.66 18.04
C LEU A 463 4.97 -21.82 17.07
N GLU A 464 5.21 -23.04 17.55
CA GLU A 464 4.93 -24.25 16.79
C GLU A 464 3.45 -24.65 16.94
N VAL A 465 2.79 -24.87 15.80
CA VAL A 465 1.41 -25.33 15.73
C VAL A 465 1.37 -26.71 15.08
N THR A 466 1.17 -27.73 15.92
CA THR A 466 1.04 -29.12 15.49
C THR A 466 -0.32 -29.70 15.89
N LYS A 467 -1.12 -30.10 14.91
CA LYS A 467 -2.44 -30.72 15.15
C LYS A 467 -2.93 -31.57 13.97
N THR A 468 -3.86 -32.47 14.25
CA THR A 468 -4.66 -33.16 13.24
C THR A 468 -5.99 -32.47 13.09
N VAL A 469 -6.34 -32.07 11.86
CA VAL A 469 -7.63 -31.51 11.50
C VAL A 469 -8.51 -32.64 10.97
N VAL A 470 -9.73 -32.76 11.48
CA VAL A 470 -10.69 -33.80 11.12
C VAL A 470 -12.00 -33.14 10.71
N HIS A 471 -12.44 -33.38 9.48
CA HIS A 471 -13.70 -32.87 8.90
C HIS A 471 -13.93 -31.37 9.15
N GLN A 472 -12.90 -30.54 9.01
CA GLN A 472 -13.06 -29.09 9.10
C GLN A 472 -13.84 -28.59 7.89
N VAL A 473 -14.94 -27.88 8.13
CA VAL A 473 -15.72 -27.24 7.08
C VAL A 473 -14.88 -26.13 6.44
N ILE A 474 -14.66 -26.26 5.14
CA ILE A 474 -13.92 -25.27 4.32
C ILE A 474 -14.82 -24.55 3.31
N GLY A 475 -16.09 -24.95 3.24
CA GLY A 475 -17.05 -24.38 2.30
C GLY A 475 -18.39 -25.08 2.28
N VAL A 476 -19.36 -24.40 1.67
CA VAL A 476 -20.62 -25.02 1.21
C VAL A 476 -20.71 -24.76 -0.29
N GLY A 477 -21.05 -25.79 -1.06
CA GLY A 477 -21.29 -25.69 -2.49
C GLY A 477 -22.44 -24.73 -2.80
N ASP A 478 -22.30 -23.99 -3.88
CA ASP A 478 -23.30 -23.08 -4.45
C ASP A 478 -23.58 -23.40 -5.93
N GLY A 479 -22.92 -24.41 -6.51
CA GLY A 479 -22.98 -24.75 -7.92
C GLY A 479 -22.07 -23.92 -8.83
N GLU A 480 -21.35 -22.93 -8.30
CA GLU A 480 -20.50 -21.99 -9.07
C GLU A 480 -19.04 -21.97 -8.56
N THR A 481 -18.86 -21.93 -7.25
CA THR A 481 -17.59 -21.92 -6.55
C THR A 481 -16.86 -23.25 -6.73
N LYS A 482 -15.72 -23.19 -7.40
CA LYS A 482 -14.82 -24.34 -7.61
C LYS A 482 -13.64 -24.37 -6.65
N MET A 483 -13.37 -23.26 -5.98
CA MET A 483 -12.18 -23.10 -5.15
C MET A 483 -12.54 -22.85 -3.69
N PHE A 484 -11.91 -23.66 -2.85
CA PHE A 484 -12.05 -23.66 -1.40
C PHE A 484 -10.67 -23.60 -0.77
N HIS A 485 -10.58 -23.09 0.46
CA HIS A 485 -9.30 -22.84 1.10
C HIS A 485 -9.24 -23.48 2.47
N LEU A 486 -8.18 -24.23 2.72
CA LEU A 486 -7.86 -24.72 4.05
C LEU A 486 -7.42 -23.55 4.93
N PHE A 487 -7.59 -23.70 6.24
CA PHE A 487 -7.12 -22.69 7.20
C PHE A 487 -5.60 -22.74 7.40
N HIS A 488 -5.01 -23.90 7.14
CA HIS A 488 -3.59 -24.20 7.27
C HIS A 488 -3.06 -24.88 6.03
N GLN A 489 -1.74 -24.85 5.87
CA GLN A 489 -1.05 -25.70 4.91
C GLN A 489 -1.08 -27.15 5.40
N CYS A 490 -1.48 -28.03 4.48
CA CYS A 490 -1.50 -29.48 4.67
C CYS A 490 -0.06 -29.99 4.65
N GLN A 491 0.31 -30.83 5.61
CA GLN A 491 1.63 -31.46 5.66
C GLN A 491 1.77 -32.53 4.57
N GLU A 492 0.69 -33.26 4.31
CA GLU A 492 0.63 -34.27 3.24
C GLU A 492 0.60 -33.61 1.85
N LEU A 493 0.90 -34.39 0.80
CA LEU A 493 0.83 -33.91 -0.58
C LEU A 493 -0.56 -33.39 -0.95
N ASN A 494 -1.61 -34.05 -0.45
CA ASN A 494 -3.00 -33.63 -0.61
C ASN A 494 -3.75 -33.84 0.70
N PRO A 495 -4.66 -32.92 1.08
CA PRO A 495 -5.61 -33.16 2.15
C PRO A 495 -6.62 -34.26 1.75
N MET A 496 -7.26 -34.89 2.72
CA MET A 496 -8.46 -35.71 2.46
C MET A 496 -9.67 -34.78 2.40
N ILE A 497 -10.44 -34.86 1.31
CA ILE A 497 -11.58 -33.96 1.04
C ILE A 497 -12.86 -34.76 0.97
N TYR A 498 -13.94 -34.23 1.55
CA TYR A 498 -15.24 -34.90 1.58
C TYR A 498 -16.37 -33.96 1.16
N PHE A 499 -17.35 -34.51 0.43
CA PHE A 499 -18.66 -33.91 0.18
C PHE A 499 -19.69 -34.69 0.97
N ASP A 500 -20.36 -34.05 1.94
CA ASP A 500 -21.33 -34.70 2.84
C ASP A 500 -20.80 -36.05 3.38
N CYS A 501 -19.58 -36.03 3.90
CA CYS A 501 -18.84 -37.19 4.41
C CYS A 501 -18.42 -38.26 3.38
N VAL A 502 -18.58 -38.02 2.08
CA VAL A 502 -18.10 -38.89 1.00
C VAL A 502 -16.79 -38.37 0.43
N GLU A 503 -15.73 -39.18 0.51
CA GLU A 503 -14.39 -38.82 0.05
C GLU A 503 -14.36 -38.49 -1.45
N GLN A 504 -13.64 -37.42 -1.78
CA GLN A 504 -13.43 -36.91 -3.13
C GLN A 504 -11.95 -37.01 -3.48
N THR A 505 -11.65 -37.44 -4.71
CA THR A 505 -10.27 -37.54 -5.23
C THR A 505 -10.02 -36.68 -6.47
N GLY A 506 -11.08 -36.13 -7.08
CA GLY A 506 -11.02 -35.34 -8.30
C GLY A 506 -10.78 -33.85 -8.07
N PHE A 507 -9.65 -33.50 -7.44
CA PHE A 507 -9.27 -32.12 -7.17
C PHE A 507 -7.76 -31.89 -7.35
N THR A 508 -7.37 -30.63 -7.44
CA THR A 508 -5.98 -30.19 -7.34
C THR A 508 -5.79 -29.38 -6.08
N TYR A 509 -4.65 -29.58 -5.40
CA TYR A 509 -4.28 -28.80 -4.23
C TYR A 509 -3.04 -27.95 -4.50
N ASP A 510 -3.14 -26.66 -4.21
CA ASP A 510 -2.00 -25.74 -4.18
C ASP A 510 -1.59 -25.50 -2.70
N PRO A 511 -0.48 -26.10 -2.25
CA PRO A 511 -0.05 -25.99 -0.86
C PRO A 511 0.34 -24.57 -0.48
N ALA A 512 0.88 -23.77 -1.40
CA ALA A 512 1.37 -22.42 -1.10
C ALA A 512 0.23 -21.45 -0.77
N TYR A 513 -0.96 -21.68 -1.33
CA TYR A 513 -2.15 -20.86 -1.09
C TYR A 513 -3.27 -21.60 -0.35
N LYS A 514 -3.01 -22.83 0.10
CA LYS A 514 -3.97 -23.67 0.82
C LYS A 514 -5.25 -23.90 0.02
N ALA A 515 -5.17 -23.89 -1.32
CA ALA A 515 -6.33 -23.86 -2.21
C ALA A 515 -6.62 -25.24 -2.78
N VAL A 516 -7.87 -25.68 -2.65
CA VAL A 516 -8.42 -26.89 -3.25
C VAL A 516 -9.33 -26.46 -4.41
N GLU A 517 -9.02 -26.91 -5.61
CA GLU A 517 -9.78 -26.58 -6.82
C GLU A 517 -10.37 -27.84 -7.46
N PHE A 518 -11.68 -27.79 -7.72
CA PHE A 518 -12.42 -28.85 -8.39
C PHE A 518 -12.70 -28.49 -9.85
N ALA A 519 -12.73 -29.49 -10.73
CA ALA A 519 -13.10 -29.28 -12.13
C ALA A 519 -14.57 -28.85 -12.28
N ILE A 520 -15.45 -29.41 -11.44
CA ILE A 520 -16.89 -29.15 -11.37
C ILE A 520 -17.19 -28.60 -9.98
N ALA A 521 -17.94 -27.50 -9.92
CA ALA A 521 -18.33 -26.89 -8.65
C ALA A 521 -19.24 -27.83 -7.86
N PRO A 522 -19.06 -27.97 -6.53
CA PRO A 522 -19.98 -28.72 -5.69
C PRO A 522 -21.39 -28.12 -5.77
N ALA A 523 -22.41 -28.98 -5.82
CA ALA A 523 -23.80 -28.54 -5.94
C ALA A 523 -24.24 -27.70 -4.73
N ALA A 524 -25.27 -26.89 -4.93
CA ALA A 524 -25.81 -26.02 -3.88
C ALA A 524 -26.19 -26.82 -2.62
N GLY A 525 -25.66 -26.42 -1.47
CA GLY A 525 -25.96 -27.01 -0.16
C GLY A 525 -25.07 -28.19 0.26
N ILE A 526 -24.16 -28.67 -0.60
CA ILE A 526 -23.20 -29.73 -0.25
C ILE A 526 -22.13 -29.17 0.69
N GLU A 527 -21.95 -29.79 1.85
CA GLU A 527 -20.89 -29.40 2.78
C GLU A 527 -19.54 -29.95 2.30
N VAL A 528 -18.55 -29.06 2.17
CA VAL A 528 -17.19 -29.42 1.80
C VAL A 528 -16.32 -29.41 3.05
N THR A 529 -15.80 -30.57 3.43
CA THR A 529 -14.93 -30.73 4.61
C THR A 529 -13.56 -31.28 4.24
N ALA A 530 -12.56 -30.97 5.06
CA ALA A 530 -11.19 -31.43 4.88
C ALA A 530 -10.60 -32.04 6.17
N SER A 531 -9.81 -33.08 6.00
CA SER A 531 -9.02 -33.71 7.07
C SER A 531 -7.55 -33.78 6.63
N TYR A 532 -6.64 -33.34 7.48
CA TYR A 532 -5.21 -33.22 7.17
C TYR A 532 -4.38 -32.98 8.44
N THR A 533 -3.06 -33.14 8.37
CA THR A 533 -2.17 -32.79 9.47
C THR A 533 -1.51 -31.43 9.25
N VAL A 534 -1.28 -30.73 10.35
CA VAL A 534 -0.71 -29.39 10.40
C VAL A 534 0.56 -29.44 11.22
N LYS A 535 1.64 -28.89 10.66
CA LYS A 535 2.90 -28.62 11.35
C LYS A 535 3.48 -27.32 10.80
N GLU A 536 3.23 -26.23 11.50
CA GLU A 536 3.54 -24.88 11.04
C GLU A 536 4.24 -24.07 12.13
N LEU A 537 5.10 -23.15 11.72
CA LEU A 537 5.77 -22.19 12.58
C LEU A 537 5.17 -20.80 12.38
N TYR A 538 4.87 -20.13 13.48
CA TYR A 538 4.36 -18.75 13.50
C TYR A 538 5.33 -17.87 14.31
N GLN A 539 5.48 -16.62 13.92
CA GLN A 539 6.26 -15.65 14.70
C GLN A 539 5.34 -14.65 15.39
N TYR A 540 5.47 -14.57 16.71
CA TYR A 540 4.71 -13.68 17.56
C TYR A 540 5.22 -12.24 17.47
N ASN A 541 4.29 -11.30 17.36
CA ASN A 541 4.57 -9.86 17.39
C ASN A 541 3.41 -9.09 18.03
N LEU A 542 3.74 -8.01 18.73
CA LEU A 542 2.76 -7.13 19.39
C LEU A 542 2.82 -5.73 18.79
N ALA A 543 1.67 -5.23 18.33
CA ALA A 543 1.55 -3.85 17.90
C ALA A 543 1.77 -2.89 19.08
N MET A 544 2.65 -1.89 18.90
CA MET A 544 2.94 -0.88 19.92
C MET A 544 2.26 0.47 19.67
N THR A 545 1.70 0.66 18.48
CA THR A 545 0.96 1.87 18.10
C THR A 545 -0.28 2.04 18.99
N PRO A 546 -0.61 3.26 19.46
CA PRO A 546 -1.75 3.46 20.36
C PRO A 546 -3.10 3.29 19.65
N VAL A 547 -3.21 3.65 18.37
CA VAL A 547 -4.45 3.54 17.60
C VAL A 547 -4.34 2.40 16.59
N THR A 548 -4.86 1.24 16.97
CA THR A 548 -4.89 0.04 16.13
C THR A 548 -5.95 -0.94 16.65
N PRO A 549 -6.66 -1.72 15.80
CA PRO A 549 -7.74 -2.60 16.28
C PRO A 549 -7.30 -3.64 17.34
N MET A 550 -6.00 -3.96 17.40
CA MET A 550 -5.42 -4.90 18.37
C MET A 550 -5.30 -4.34 19.78
N ARG A 551 -5.36 -3.01 19.95
CA ARG A 551 -5.20 -2.33 21.25
C ARG A 551 -6.43 -1.58 21.70
N ARG A 552 -7.48 -1.55 20.87
CA ARG A 552 -8.74 -0.88 21.17
C ARG A 552 -9.75 -1.86 21.76
N GLU A 553 -10.27 -1.52 22.93
CA GLU A 553 -11.28 -2.34 23.61
C GLU A 553 -12.60 -2.39 22.84
N GLU A 554 -12.90 -1.36 22.02
CA GLU A 554 -14.11 -1.36 21.20
C GLU A 554 -14.00 -2.28 19.97
N ALA A 555 -12.76 -2.59 19.53
CA ALA A 555 -12.49 -3.36 18.33
C ALA A 555 -11.99 -4.78 18.60
N SER A 556 -11.62 -5.09 19.84
CA SER A 556 -11.12 -6.40 20.26
C SER A 556 -11.61 -6.75 21.68
N PRO A 557 -12.09 -7.99 21.93
CA PRO A 557 -12.54 -8.42 23.25
C PRO A 557 -11.41 -8.47 24.30
N TYR A 558 -10.16 -8.52 23.85
CA TYR A 558 -8.97 -8.44 24.69
C TYR A 558 -7.94 -7.52 24.03
N ALA A 559 -7.56 -6.46 24.72
CA ALA A 559 -6.59 -5.49 24.24
C ALA A 559 -5.54 -5.23 25.34
N PRO A 560 -4.23 -5.27 25.03
CA PRO A 560 -3.66 -5.56 23.72
C PRO A 560 -3.66 -7.07 23.38
N ILE A 561 -3.79 -7.40 22.11
CA ILE A 561 -3.60 -8.76 21.56
C ILE A 561 -2.48 -8.77 20.52
N GLY A 562 -1.64 -9.80 20.52
CA GLY A 562 -0.57 -9.96 19.52
C GLY A 562 -0.99 -10.84 18.34
N TRP A 563 -0.16 -10.81 17.30
CA TRP A 563 -0.28 -11.65 16.11
C TRP A 563 0.79 -12.72 16.10
N GLY A 564 0.38 -13.98 16.02
CA GLY A 564 1.22 -15.04 15.48
C GLY A 564 1.09 -15.02 13.97
N VAL A 565 2.13 -14.61 13.25
CA VAL A 565 2.13 -14.52 11.78
C VAL A 565 2.77 -15.76 11.19
N PHE A 566 2.11 -16.42 10.22
CA PHE A 566 2.63 -17.61 9.56
C PHE A 566 4.01 -17.39 8.95
N LYS A 567 4.99 -18.18 9.37
CA LYS A 567 6.37 -18.13 8.91
C LYS A 567 6.66 -19.19 7.86
N GLU A 568 6.54 -20.46 8.24
CA GLU A 568 6.82 -21.59 7.36
C GLU A 568 6.15 -22.89 7.85
N SER A 569 6.15 -23.92 7.00
CA SER A 569 5.77 -25.29 7.36
C SER A 569 7.01 -26.08 7.80
N LEU A 570 6.84 -27.02 8.74
CA LEU A 570 7.91 -27.76 9.44
C LEU A 570 8.03 -29.24 9.09
#